data_AF-A0A914HSY4-F1
#
_entry.id   AF-A0A914HSY4-F1
#
_cell.length_a   1.000
_cell.length_b   1.000
_cell.length_c   1.000
_cell.angle_alpha   90.00
_cell.angle_beta   90.00
_cell.angle_gamma   90.00
#
_symmetry.space_group_name_H-M   'P 1'
#
loop_
_entity.id
_entity.type
_entity.pdbx_description
1 polymer ?
#
loop_
_entity_poly.entity_id
_entity_poly.type
_entity_poly.pdbx_seq_one_letter_code
_entity_poly.pdbx_strand_id
1 'polypeptide(L)'
;MTSNVWKIGLYKKLEGGQEAECILCKDKNEKKTTISTKNWASSGLLFHLKTKHKGTKFYEEFVRLESDAPIFGVDPRTAISAHGISKNWEKRSFVLSVSAFPGSHTGDRINEVVRGLLKSWDIPLSKTHIDQSPSAKRQRSCAAFLFDAFEEIMSSTSAAQQHSQPDLRSEFMDYAARPREPLIANPLEFWRSAEKELPLMSQAARRFLSPPCTSVLSEQIFSSARDLFHYRRMRTGPKKAEMILFLQRALPIINYKY
;
A
#
# COMPACT_ATOMS: atom_id res chain seq x y z
N MET A 1 -24.10 -19.98 -1.65
CA MET A 1 -24.59 -18.62 -2.02
C MET A 1 -24.54 -18.49 -3.53
N THR A 2 -25.60 -18.00 -4.17
CA THR A 2 -25.68 -17.81 -5.63
C THR A 2 -24.94 -16.52 -6.03
N SER A 3 -24.01 -16.61 -6.99
CA SER A 3 -23.23 -15.46 -7.48
C SER A 3 -24.13 -14.33 -7.99
N ASN A 4 -23.73 -13.06 -7.79
CA ASN A 4 -24.48 -11.89 -8.24
C ASN A 4 -24.65 -11.83 -9.77
N VAL A 5 -23.80 -12.54 -10.53
CA VAL A 5 -23.94 -12.65 -11.99
C VAL A 5 -25.28 -13.28 -12.41
N TRP A 6 -25.93 -14.06 -11.54
CA TRP A 6 -27.26 -14.61 -11.79
C TRP A 6 -28.38 -13.62 -11.47
N LYS A 7 -28.11 -12.62 -10.63
CA LYS A 7 -29.11 -11.65 -10.16
C LYS A 7 -29.35 -10.52 -11.16
N ILE A 8 -28.40 -10.26 -12.07
CA ILE A 8 -28.56 -9.23 -13.11
C ILE A 8 -29.57 -9.62 -14.19
N GLY A 9 -30.02 -10.88 -14.23
CA GLY A 9 -31.04 -11.34 -15.17
C GLY A 9 -30.58 -11.49 -16.63
N LEU A 10 -29.27 -11.45 -16.91
CA LEU A 10 -28.72 -11.62 -18.27
C LEU A 10 -28.68 -13.09 -18.72
N TYR A 11 -28.57 -14.03 -17.78
CA TYR A 11 -28.35 -15.45 -18.05
C TYR A 11 -29.53 -16.30 -17.60
N LYS A 12 -30.04 -17.15 -18.50
CA LYS A 12 -31.09 -18.13 -18.20
C LYS A 12 -30.49 -19.53 -18.15
N LYS A 13 -30.84 -20.31 -17.14
CA LYS A 13 -30.45 -21.73 -17.07
C LYS A 13 -31.25 -22.54 -18.09
N LEU A 14 -30.58 -23.43 -18.82
CA LEU A 14 -31.24 -24.33 -19.77
C LEU A 14 -31.62 -25.66 -19.07
N GLU A 15 -32.83 -26.14 -19.32
CA GLU A 15 -33.32 -27.41 -18.81
C GLU A 15 -32.74 -28.55 -19.65
N GLY A 16 -31.65 -29.15 -19.17
CA GLY A 16 -30.98 -30.27 -19.87
C GLY A 16 -29.48 -30.40 -19.62
N GLY A 17 -28.83 -29.43 -18.95
CA GLY A 17 -27.39 -29.52 -18.69
C GLY A 17 -26.83 -28.35 -17.89
N GLN A 18 -25.53 -28.43 -17.58
CA GLN A 18 -24.73 -27.42 -16.88
C GLN A 18 -24.45 -26.19 -17.78
N GLU A 19 -25.47 -25.63 -18.41
CA GLU A 19 -25.35 -24.56 -19.40
C GLU A 19 -26.29 -23.39 -19.12
N ALA A 20 -25.86 -22.20 -19.50
CA ALA A 20 -26.63 -20.98 -19.40
C ALA A 20 -26.67 -20.24 -20.74
N GLU A 21 -27.83 -19.66 -21.05
CA GLU A 21 -28.07 -18.88 -22.25
C GLU A 21 -28.00 -17.38 -21.94
N CYS A 22 -27.24 -16.62 -22.72
CA CYS A 22 -27.20 -15.16 -22.66
C CYS A 22 -28.34 -14.57 -23.49
N ILE A 23 -29.23 -13.80 -22.85
CA ILE A 23 -30.42 -13.21 -23.50
C ILE A 23 -30.01 -12.22 -24.59
N LEU A 24 -29.01 -11.37 -24.34
CA LEU A 24 -28.58 -10.36 -25.34
C LEU A 24 -27.92 -10.96 -26.57
N CYS A 25 -27.11 -12.02 -26.40
CA CYS A 25 -26.52 -12.71 -27.55
C CYS A 25 -27.58 -13.49 -28.35
N LYS A 26 -28.66 -13.93 -27.70
CA LYS A 26 -29.77 -14.62 -28.35
C LYS A 26 -30.56 -13.67 -29.22
N ASP A 27 -30.90 -12.49 -28.70
CA ASP A 27 -31.63 -11.46 -29.43
C ASP A 27 -30.85 -10.96 -30.66
N LYS A 28 -29.51 -11.05 -30.61
CA LYS A 28 -28.61 -10.70 -31.72
C LYS A 28 -28.27 -11.88 -32.65
N ASN A 29 -28.85 -13.05 -32.43
CA ASN A 29 -28.62 -14.28 -33.18
C ASN A 29 -27.11 -14.65 -33.29
N GLU A 30 -26.34 -14.41 -32.22
CA GLU A 30 -24.91 -14.70 -32.20
C GLU A 30 -24.63 -16.19 -31.94
N LYS A 31 -23.62 -16.77 -32.60
CA LYS A 31 -23.27 -18.21 -32.47
C LYS A 31 -22.82 -18.66 -31.05
N LYS A 32 -22.69 -17.75 -30.08
CA LYS A 32 -22.20 -18.01 -28.71
C LYS A 32 -23.24 -17.63 -27.65
N THR A 33 -24.49 -18.04 -27.85
CA THR A 33 -25.59 -17.85 -26.89
C THR A 33 -25.45 -18.73 -25.66
N THR A 34 -24.89 -19.93 -25.80
CA THR A 34 -24.78 -20.93 -24.73
C THR A 34 -23.39 -20.95 -24.11
N ILE A 35 -23.33 -20.88 -22.79
CA ILE A 35 -22.11 -20.86 -21.99
C ILE A 35 -22.11 -22.08 -21.07
N SER A 36 -21.07 -22.91 -21.18
CA SER A 36 -20.86 -24.03 -20.28
C SER A 36 -20.49 -23.55 -18.87
N THR A 37 -21.16 -24.09 -17.87
CA THR A 37 -21.02 -23.75 -16.45
C THR A 37 -20.77 -25.01 -15.63
N LYS A 38 -19.53 -25.52 -15.63
CA LYS A 38 -19.15 -26.68 -14.80
C LYS A 38 -19.63 -26.48 -13.36
N ASN A 39 -20.48 -27.36 -12.85
CA ASN A 39 -21.11 -27.29 -11.51
C ASN A 39 -21.76 -25.95 -11.17
N TRP A 40 -22.37 -25.27 -12.16
CA TRP A 40 -22.94 -23.91 -12.00
C TRP A 40 -21.92 -22.85 -11.56
N ALA A 41 -20.63 -23.10 -11.83
CA ALA A 41 -19.58 -22.12 -11.60
C ALA A 41 -19.82 -20.87 -12.44
N SER A 42 -19.62 -19.72 -11.81
CA SER A 42 -19.92 -18.41 -12.39
C SER A 42 -18.75 -17.84 -13.22
N SER A 43 -17.61 -18.53 -13.26
CA SER A 43 -16.39 -18.08 -13.97
C SER A 43 -16.60 -17.89 -15.47
N GLY A 44 -17.28 -18.84 -16.14
CA GLY A 44 -17.62 -18.73 -17.56
C GLY A 44 -18.54 -17.55 -17.88
N LEU A 45 -19.55 -17.33 -17.02
CA LEU A 45 -20.49 -16.22 -17.16
C LEU A 45 -19.83 -14.86 -16.91
N LEU A 46 -18.95 -14.78 -15.91
CA LEU A 46 -18.19 -13.57 -15.63
C LEU A 46 -17.22 -13.23 -16.76
N PHE A 47 -16.56 -14.23 -17.33
CA PHE A 47 -15.68 -14.04 -18.49
C PHE A 47 -16.48 -13.52 -19.70
N HIS A 48 -17.63 -14.12 -20.00
CA HIS A 48 -18.51 -13.66 -21.07
C HIS A 48 -19.02 -12.24 -20.83
N LEU A 49 -19.53 -11.93 -19.63
CA LEU A 49 -20.02 -10.60 -19.26
C LEU A 49 -18.94 -9.53 -19.47
N LYS A 50 -17.72 -9.78 -18.99
CA LYS A 50 -16.59 -8.84 -19.07
C LYS A 50 -16.08 -8.63 -20.48
N THR A 51 -16.17 -9.64 -21.34
CA THR A 51 -15.62 -9.59 -22.71
C THR A 51 -16.63 -9.09 -23.74
N LYS A 52 -17.92 -9.40 -23.57
CA LYS A 52 -18.96 -9.10 -24.58
C LYS A 52 -19.95 -8.00 -24.17
N HIS A 53 -20.11 -7.73 -22.87
CA HIS A 53 -21.19 -6.88 -22.37
C HIS A 53 -20.75 -5.76 -21.42
N LYS A 54 -19.45 -5.41 -21.41
CA LYS A 54 -18.86 -4.39 -20.52
C LYS A 54 -19.55 -3.01 -20.58
N GLY A 55 -20.13 -2.64 -21.73
CA GLY A 55 -20.83 -1.36 -21.91
C GLY A 55 -22.35 -1.44 -21.79
N THR A 56 -22.90 -2.48 -21.16
CA THR A 56 -24.35 -2.68 -21.06
C THR A 56 -24.86 -2.40 -19.65
N LYS A 57 -26.14 -2.04 -19.54
CA LYS A 57 -26.85 -1.88 -18.25
C LYS A 57 -26.69 -3.08 -17.31
N PHE A 58 -26.54 -4.29 -17.87
CA PHE A 58 -26.35 -5.51 -17.08
C PHE A 58 -24.97 -5.60 -16.43
N TYR A 59 -23.93 -5.07 -17.09
CA TYR A 59 -22.60 -4.98 -16.50
C TYR A 59 -22.54 -3.88 -15.43
N GLU A 60 -23.17 -2.73 -15.67
CA GLU A 60 -23.31 -1.66 -14.68
C GLU A 60 -24.05 -2.16 -13.44
N GLU A 61 -25.15 -2.89 -13.63
CA GLU A 61 -25.91 -3.51 -12.54
C GLU A 61 -25.11 -4.59 -11.81
N PHE A 62 -24.32 -5.40 -12.52
CA PHE A 62 -23.41 -6.36 -11.89
C PHE A 62 -22.40 -5.66 -10.98
N VAL A 63 -21.78 -4.58 -11.47
CA VAL A 63 -20.83 -3.77 -10.70
C VAL A 63 -21.50 -3.16 -9.47
N ARG A 64 -22.73 -2.66 -9.61
CA ARG A 64 -23.53 -2.14 -8.49
C ARG A 64 -23.81 -3.21 -7.44
N LEU A 65 -24.28 -4.38 -7.84
CA LEU A 65 -24.57 -5.49 -6.93
C LEU A 65 -23.32 -6.05 -6.23
N GLU A 66 -22.17 -6.06 -6.91
CA GLU A 66 -20.88 -6.40 -6.27
C GLU A 66 -20.42 -5.33 -5.29
N SER A 67 -20.72 -4.05 -5.56
CA SER A 67 -20.44 -2.93 -4.65
C SER A 67 -21.36 -2.89 -3.43
N ASP A 68 -22.61 -3.34 -3.56
CA ASP A 68 -23.65 -3.30 -2.52
C ASP A 68 -23.80 -4.62 -1.74
N ALA A 69 -23.16 -5.71 -2.18
CA ALA A 69 -23.20 -6.98 -1.48
C ALA A 69 -22.47 -6.86 -0.13
N PRO A 70 -23.06 -7.28 1.00
CA PRO A 70 -22.34 -7.40 2.25
C PRO A 70 -21.24 -8.46 2.07
N ILE A 71 -19.99 -8.00 2.02
CA ILE A 71 -18.83 -8.82 1.69
C ILE A 71 -18.48 -9.67 2.92
N PHE A 72 -19.00 -10.91 2.95
CA PHE A 72 -18.44 -11.96 3.81
C PHE A 72 -17.15 -12.46 3.15
N GLY A 73 -16.05 -11.75 3.40
CA GLY A 73 -14.73 -12.02 2.84
C GLY A 73 -13.84 -10.82 3.13
N VAL A 74 -12.59 -11.05 3.53
CA VAL A 74 -11.64 -9.98 3.84
C VAL A 74 -11.36 -9.21 2.57
N ASP A 75 -11.98 -8.04 2.38
CA ASP A 75 -11.59 -7.14 1.29
C ASP A 75 -10.08 -6.91 1.36
N PRO A 76 -9.36 -7.00 0.24
CA PRO A 76 -7.97 -6.59 0.21
C PRO A 76 -7.89 -5.13 0.65
N ARG A 77 -7.01 -4.85 1.60
CA ARG A 77 -6.83 -3.50 2.15
C ARG A 77 -5.42 -3.04 1.87
N THR A 78 -5.29 -1.75 1.63
CA THR A 78 -4.00 -1.07 1.54
C THR A 78 -3.93 -0.09 2.68
N ALA A 79 -2.87 -0.21 3.48
CA ALA A 79 -2.53 0.78 4.48
C ALA A 79 -1.27 1.50 4.02
N ILE A 80 -1.26 2.83 4.11
CA ILE A 80 -0.06 3.64 3.93
C ILE A 80 0.34 4.22 5.28
N SER A 81 1.59 4.01 5.65
CA SER A 81 2.18 4.59 6.84
C SER A 81 3.42 5.41 6.49
N ALA A 82 3.56 6.55 7.15
CA ALA A 82 4.76 7.37 7.13
C ALA A 82 5.59 7.07 8.37
N HIS A 83 6.90 6.89 8.19
CA HIS A 83 7.84 6.66 9.27
C HIS A 83 8.94 7.71 9.19
N GLY A 84 9.35 8.21 10.35
CA GLY A 84 10.38 9.24 10.44
C GLY A 84 11.06 9.19 11.80
N ILE A 85 12.24 9.80 11.86
CA ILE A 85 12.95 10.04 13.11
C ILE A 85 12.95 11.55 13.34
N SER A 86 12.52 11.98 14.53
CA SER A 86 12.45 13.40 14.89
C SER A 86 13.85 14.02 15.03
N LYS A 87 13.92 15.36 15.16
CA LYS A 87 15.16 16.06 15.48
C LYS A 87 15.78 15.56 16.80
N ASN A 88 14.95 15.07 17.71
CA ASN A 88 15.39 14.53 18.99
C ASN A 88 15.69 13.03 18.90
N TRP A 89 15.85 12.42 17.73
CA TRP A 89 16.12 10.98 17.56
C TRP A 89 15.02 10.05 18.06
N GLU A 90 13.77 10.52 18.06
CA GLU A 90 12.63 9.69 18.42
C GLU A 90 11.98 9.14 17.14
N LYS A 91 11.82 7.81 17.07
CA LYS A 91 11.10 7.19 15.96
C LYS A 91 9.61 7.49 16.08
N ARG A 92 9.02 7.97 14.98
CA ARG A 92 7.60 8.32 14.85
C ARG A 92 7.02 7.58 13.65
N SER A 93 5.83 7.01 13.85
CA SER A 93 5.09 6.30 12.82
C SER A 93 3.66 6.84 12.78
N PHE A 94 3.19 7.18 11.59
CA PHE A 94 1.86 7.72 11.35
C PHE A 94 1.15 6.84 10.32
N VAL A 95 -0.10 6.50 10.59
CA VAL A 95 -0.95 5.86 9.59
C VAL A 95 -1.60 6.98 8.78
N LEU A 96 -1.29 7.07 7.50
CA LEU A 96 -1.79 8.11 6.61
C LEU A 96 -3.15 7.73 6.00
N SER A 97 -3.35 6.46 5.67
CA SER A 97 -4.62 5.97 5.13
C SER A 97 -4.75 4.46 5.31
N VAL A 98 -5.99 4.01 5.43
CA VAL A 98 -6.36 2.59 5.37
C VAL A 98 -7.57 2.48 4.46
N SER A 99 -7.31 2.17 3.18
CA SER A 99 -8.36 2.10 2.17
C SER A 99 -8.66 0.65 1.80
N ALA A 100 -9.92 0.38 1.49
CA ALA A 100 -10.28 -0.80 0.72
C ALA A 100 -9.60 -0.72 -0.65
N PHE A 101 -9.09 -1.85 -1.13
CA PHE A 101 -8.47 -1.97 -2.45
C PHE A 101 -9.18 -3.10 -3.21
N PRO A 102 -10.43 -2.89 -3.66
CA PRO A 102 -11.20 -3.94 -4.33
C PRO A 102 -10.68 -4.14 -5.75
N GLY A 103 -10.47 -5.38 -6.20
CA GLY A 103 -10.06 -5.71 -7.57
C GLY A 103 -8.57 -6.05 -7.71
N SER A 104 -7.99 -5.90 -8.92
CA SER A 104 -6.62 -6.37 -9.20
C SER A 104 -5.54 -5.47 -8.56
N HIS A 105 -4.55 -6.11 -7.94
CA HIS A 105 -3.36 -5.51 -7.31
C HIS A 105 -2.20 -5.33 -8.28
N THR A 106 -2.42 -4.63 -9.38
CA THR A 106 -1.35 -4.31 -10.34
C THR A 106 -0.45 -3.19 -9.82
N GLY A 107 0.80 -3.16 -10.28
CA GLY A 107 1.75 -2.09 -9.94
C GLY A 107 1.23 -0.70 -10.31
N ASP A 108 0.56 -0.57 -11.47
CA ASP A 108 -0.03 0.70 -11.92
C ASP A 108 -1.06 1.24 -10.94
N ARG A 109 -1.94 0.36 -10.44
CA ARG A 109 -3.00 0.77 -9.52
C ARG A 109 -2.47 1.08 -8.13
N ILE A 110 -1.44 0.37 -7.68
CA ILE A 110 -0.73 0.71 -6.45
C ILE A 110 -0.10 2.10 -6.59
N ASN A 111 0.56 2.38 -7.71
CA ASN A 111 1.16 3.69 -8.00
C ASN A 111 0.12 4.81 -8.04
N GLU A 112 -1.05 4.59 -8.66
CA GLU A 112 -2.17 5.55 -8.64
C GLU A 112 -2.63 5.87 -7.22
N VAL A 113 -2.83 4.85 -6.38
CA VAL A 113 -3.27 5.03 -4.97
C VAL A 113 -2.21 5.76 -4.16
N VAL A 114 -0.94 5.37 -4.27
CA VAL A 114 0.17 6.05 -3.57
C VAL A 114 0.28 7.51 -3.98
N ARG A 115 0.21 7.82 -5.28
CA ARG A 115 0.26 9.20 -5.79
C ARG A 115 -0.94 10.04 -5.34
N GLY A 116 -2.13 9.46 -5.37
CA GLY A 116 -3.35 10.10 -4.88
C GLY A 116 -3.22 10.49 -3.40
N LEU A 117 -2.67 9.60 -2.58
CA LEU A 117 -2.45 9.84 -1.15
C LEU A 117 -1.34 10.87 -0.90
N LEU A 118 -0.21 10.79 -1.60
CA LEU A 118 0.83 11.82 -1.48
C LEU A 118 0.27 13.21 -1.80
N LYS A 119 -0.57 13.32 -2.83
CA LYS A 119 -1.26 14.58 -3.17
C LYS A 119 -2.24 15.02 -2.08
N SER A 120 -3.03 14.11 -1.49
CA SER A 120 -4.00 14.48 -0.44
C SER A 120 -3.35 14.96 0.85
N TRP A 121 -2.09 14.57 1.07
CA TRP A 121 -1.28 14.97 2.23
C TRP A 121 -0.34 16.15 1.92
N ASP A 122 -0.49 16.79 0.75
CA ASP A 122 0.39 17.85 0.26
C ASP A 122 1.89 17.47 0.28
N ILE A 123 2.19 16.19 0.07
CA ILE A 123 3.55 15.66 0.00
C ILE A 123 4.03 15.79 -1.45
N PRO A 124 5.03 16.65 -1.75
CA PRO A 124 5.50 16.84 -3.10
C PRO A 124 6.18 15.59 -3.63
N LEU A 125 5.80 15.15 -4.84
CA LEU A 125 6.45 14.03 -5.52
C LEU A 125 7.94 14.28 -5.79
N SER A 126 8.36 15.54 -5.91
CA SER A 126 9.77 15.92 -6.03
C SER A 126 10.61 15.55 -4.80
N LYS A 127 9.97 15.35 -3.65
CA LYS A 127 10.62 14.91 -2.41
C LYS A 127 10.48 13.40 -2.17
N THR A 128 9.91 12.66 -3.11
CA THR A 128 9.75 11.20 -3.00
C THR A 128 10.82 10.49 -3.80
N HIS A 129 11.63 9.67 -3.12
CA HIS A 129 12.52 8.72 -3.76
C HIS A 129 11.90 7.34 -3.68
N ILE A 130 11.80 6.68 -4.82
CA ILE A 130 11.41 5.27 -4.88
C ILE A 130 12.71 4.48 -4.73
N ASP A 131 12.97 4.03 -3.51
CA ASP A 131 14.08 3.13 -3.24
C ASP A 131 13.68 1.74 -3.75
N GLN A 132 14.11 1.42 -4.98
CA GLN A 132 13.97 0.06 -5.49
C GLN A 132 15.03 -0.78 -4.80
N SER A 133 14.64 -1.61 -3.84
CA SER A 133 15.53 -2.63 -3.30
C SER A 133 16.11 -3.42 -4.49
N PRO A 134 17.44 -3.42 -4.72
CA PRO A 134 17.99 -4.12 -5.86
C PRO A 134 17.66 -5.60 -5.69
N SER A 135 16.96 -6.18 -6.67
CA SER A 135 16.82 -7.62 -6.78
C SER A 135 18.23 -8.21 -6.75
N ALA A 136 18.53 -9.01 -5.72
CA ALA A 136 19.85 -9.51 -5.37
C ALA A 136 20.57 -10.20 -6.54
N LYS A 137 21.33 -9.45 -7.35
CA LYS A 137 22.19 -9.98 -8.44
C LYS A 137 23.44 -9.12 -8.71
N ARG A 138 24.04 -8.48 -7.72
CA ARG A 138 25.35 -7.83 -7.94
C ARG A 138 26.26 -7.94 -6.71
N GLN A 139 27.28 -8.79 -6.84
CA GLN A 139 28.44 -8.85 -5.94
C GLN A 139 29.23 -7.54 -6.06
N ARG A 140 28.80 -6.50 -5.35
CA ARG A 140 29.64 -5.36 -4.99
C ARG A 140 29.82 -5.36 -3.47
N SER A 141 30.95 -4.86 -3.00
CA SER A 141 31.20 -4.71 -1.56
C SER A 141 30.07 -3.90 -0.93
N CYS A 142 29.55 -4.35 0.23
CA CYS A 142 28.47 -3.70 0.96
C CYS A 142 28.78 -2.22 1.27
N ALA A 143 30.05 -1.89 1.50
CA ALA A 143 30.49 -0.53 1.78
C ALA A 143 30.35 0.40 0.57
N ALA A 144 30.67 -0.08 -0.64
CA ALA A 144 30.53 0.71 -1.87
C ALA A 144 29.05 0.93 -2.22
N PHE A 145 28.21 -0.08 -2.03
CA PHE A 145 26.76 0.05 -2.22
C PHE A 145 26.12 1.03 -1.23
N LEU A 146 26.50 0.95 0.05
CA LEU A 146 26.02 1.89 1.07
C LEU A 146 26.48 3.31 0.78
N PHE A 147 27.72 3.50 0.32
CA PHE A 147 28.24 4.82 -0.06
C PHE A 147 27.52 5.40 -1.28
N ASP A 148 27.30 4.60 -2.34
CA ASP A 148 26.56 5.03 -3.54
C ASP A 148 25.10 5.43 -3.19
N ALA A 149 24.41 4.61 -2.39
CA ALA A 149 23.05 4.91 -1.93
C ALA A 149 22.99 6.18 -1.06
N PHE A 150 24.06 6.42 -0.30
CA PHE A 150 24.19 7.57 0.59
C PHE A 150 24.49 8.86 -0.19
N GLU A 151 25.36 8.84 -1.19
CA GLU A 151 25.59 9.98 -2.10
C GLU A 151 24.30 10.38 -2.86
N GLU A 152 23.53 9.41 -3.34
CA GLU A 152 22.26 9.66 -4.04
C GLU A 152 21.23 10.35 -3.12
N ILE A 153 21.14 9.91 -1.87
CA ILE A 153 20.28 10.50 -0.83
C ILE A 153 20.65 11.96 -0.53
N MET A 154 21.94 12.28 -0.52
CA MET A 154 22.42 13.63 -0.21
C MET A 154 22.30 14.58 -1.42
N SER A 155 22.56 14.09 -2.63
CA SER A 155 22.42 14.84 -3.88
C SER A 155 20.98 15.36 -4.10
N SER A 156 19.99 14.58 -3.68
CA SER A 156 18.56 14.97 -3.77
C SER A 156 18.09 16.03 -2.78
N THR A 157 18.90 16.39 -1.78
CA THR A 157 18.51 17.31 -0.71
C THR A 157 18.92 18.77 -0.98
N SER A 158 19.49 19.09 -2.14
CA SER A 158 20.17 20.38 -2.37
C SER A 158 19.40 21.35 -3.28
N ALA A 159 18.59 22.22 -2.67
CA ALA A 159 18.37 23.57 -3.17
C ALA A 159 18.90 24.55 -2.10
N ALA A 160 20.01 25.21 -2.43
CA ALA A 160 20.74 26.23 -1.68
C ALA A 160 21.62 25.76 -0.50
N GLN A 161 22.95 25.71 -0.70
CA GLN A 161 23.90 26.65 -0.07
C GLN A 161 25.36 26.29 -0.42
N GLN A 162 26.03 27.21 -1.12
CA GLN A 162 27.48 27.28 -1.26
C GLN A 162 28.06 27.97 -0.01
N HIS A 163 28.52 27.19 0.96
CA HIS A 163 29.50 27.62 1.97
C HIS A 163 30.17 26.35 2.53
N SER A 164 31.50 26.39 2.71
CA SER A 164 32.40 25.30 3.18
C SER A 164 31.68 24.11 3.82
N GLN A 165 31.25 23.16 2.98
CA GLN A 165 30.52 21.97 3.43
C GLN A 165 31.51 21.00 4.09
N PRO A 166 31.14 20.35 5.21
CA PRO A 166 31.87 19.18 5.68
C PRO A 166 31.96 18.16 4.54
N ASP A 167 33.15 17.59 4.31
CA ASP A 167 33.33 16.59 3.27
C ASP A 167 32.64 15.29 3.71
N LEU A 168 31.61 14.90 2.97
CA LEU A 168 30.87 13.66 3.18
C LEU A 168 31.80 12.44 3.27
N ARG A 169 32.85 12.45 2.44
CA ARG A 169 33.82 11.38 2.37
C ARG A 169 34.70 11.34 3.61
N SER A 170 35.12 12.50 4.12
CA SER A 170 35.89 12.55 5.36
C SER A 170 35.05 12.07 6.54
N GLU A 171 33.80 12.53 6.65
CA GLU A 171 32.90 12.13 7.73
C GLU A 171 32.58 10.62 7.70
N PHE A 172 32.43 10.05 6.49
CA PHE A 172 32.28 8.61 6.31
C PHE A 172 33.52 7.83 6.76
N MET A 173 34.72 8.31 6.42
CA MET A 173 35.98 7.67 6.84
C MET A 173 36.16 7.77 8.37
N ASP A 174 35.81 8.90 8.96
CA ASP A 174 35.82 9.12 10.41
C ASP A 174 34.87 8.15 11.11
N TYR A 175 33.65 7.97 10.58
CA TYR A 175 32.70 6.98 11.08
C TYR A 175 33.24 5.55 10.94
N ALA A 176 33.81 5.19 9.78
CA ALA A 176 34.33 3.85 9.51
C ALA A 176 35.54 3.49 10.39
N ALA A 177 36.30 4.50 10.84
CA ALA A 177 37.43 4.32 11.75
C ALA A 177 37.01 4.18 13.23
N ARG A 178 35.76 4.52 13.60
CA ARG A 178 35.27 4.37 14.98
C ARG A 178 35.18 2.89 15.37
N PRO A 179 35.40 2.56 16.66
CA PRO A 179 35.13 1.22 17.15
C PRO A 179 33.66 0.86 16.95
N ARG A 180 33.40 -0.41 16.63
CA ARG A 180 32.03 -0.89 16.43
C ARG A 180 31.27 -0.85 17.74
N GLU A 181 30.09 -0.23 17.71
CA GLU A 181 29.15 -0.29 18.82
C GLU A 181 28.72 -1.74 19.11
N PRO A 182 28.45 -2.10 20.38
CA PRO A 182 27.89 -3.39 20.73
C PRO A 182 26.57 -3.64 20.00
N LEU A 183 26.28 -4.90 19.65
CA LEU A 183 25.04 -5.27 18.95
C LEU A 183 23.76 -4.97 19.75
N ILE A 184 23.88 -4.78 21.06
CA ILE A 184 22.77 -4.49 21.98
C ILE A 184 22.53 -2.96 22.07
N ALA A 185 23.49 -2.14 21.63
CA ALA A 185 23.39 -0.70 21.72
C ALA A 185 22.23 -0.16 20.87
N ASN A 186 21.57 0.88 21.37
CA ASN A 186 20.49 1.53 20.63
C ASN A 186 21.09 2.45 19.55
N PRO A 187 20.87 2.17 18.26
CA PRO A 187 21.44 2.99 17.18
C PRO A 187 20.94 4.44 17.21
N LEU A 188 19.72 4.69 17.71
CA LEU A 188 19.17 6.06 17.80
C LEU A 188 19.88 6.88 18.88
N GLU A 189 20.32 6.26 19.97
CA GLU A 189 21.06 6.95 21.02
C GLU A 189 22.49 7.28 20.58
N PHE A 190 23.14 6.35 19.88
CA PHE A 190 24.44 6.59 19.26
C PHE A 190 24.39 7.80 18.32
N TRP A 191 23.46 7.82 17.38
CA TRP A 191 23.39 8.94 16.44
C TRP A 191 22.93 10.24 17.09
N ARG A 192 22.18 10.19 18.20
CA ARG A 192 21.85 11.37 19.01
C ARG A 192 23.11 12.01 19.63
N SER A 193 24.06 11.21 20.10
CA SER A 193 25.32 11.75 20.65
C SER A 193 26.29 12.16 19.54
N ALA A 194 26.35 11.39 18.44
CA ALA A 194 27.26 11.64 17.33
C ALA A 194 26.82 12.78 16.39
N GLU A 195 25.59 13.30 16.49
CA GLU A 195 25.03 14.31 15.58
C GLU A 195 25.86 15.58 15.43
N LYS A 196 26.53 16.00 16.51
CA LYS A 196 27.39 17.21 16.47
C LYS A 196 28.73 16.95 15.76
N GLU A 197 29.23 15.72 15.85
CA GLU A 197 30.53 15.32 15.30
C GLU A 197 30.40 14.81 13.86
N LEU A 198 29.28 14.17 13.55
CA LEU A 198 28.98 13.53 12.28
C LEU A 198 27.59 14.00 11.78
N PRO A 199 27.44 15.27 11.36
CA PRO A 199 26.15 15.84 10.96
C PRO A 199 25.56 15.22 9.68
N LEU A 200 26.38 14.92 8.66
CA LEU A 200 25.90 14.41 7.37
C LEU A 200 25.52 12.91 7.46
N MET A 201 26.35 12.12 8.15
CA MET A 201 26.08 10.72 8.48
C MET A 201 24.85 10.59 9.36
N SER A 202 24.67 11.48 10.33
CA SER A 202 23.47 11.54 11.17
C SER A 202 22.20 11.85 10.37
N GLN A 203 22.28 12.74 9.37
CA GLN A 203 21.15 13.03 8.48
C GLN A 203 20.72 11.79 7.68
N ALA A 204 21.68 11.08 7.10
CA ALA A 204 21.39 9.87 6.35
C ALA A 204 20.98 8.70 7.24
N ALA A 205 21.57 8.55 8.43
CA ALA A 205 21.16 7.57 9.43
C ALA A 205 19.67 7.74 9.80
N ARG A 206 19.18 8.97 9.93
CA ARG A 206 17.74 9.23 10.11
C ARG A 206 16.90 8.69 8.96
N ARG A 207 17.38 8.74 7.72
CA ARG A 207 16.67 8.22 6.55
C ARG A 207 16.68 6.69 6.54
N PHE A 208 17.83 6.07 6.75
CA PHE A 208 17.98 4.60 6.72
C PHE A 208 17.34 3.88 7.91
N LEU A 209 17.31 4.49 9.10
CA LEU A 209 16.72 3.89 10.30
C LEU A 209 15.21 4.17 10.45
N SER A 210 14.66 5.07 9.61
CA SER A 210 13.23 5.42 9.67
C SER A 210 12.29 4.28 9.28
N PRO A 211 12.53 3.49 8.21
CA PRO A 211 11.60 2.44 7.82
C PRO A 211 11.49 1.36 8.91
N PRO A 212 10.32 0.75 9.09
CA PRO A 212 10.20 -0.45 9.91
C PRO A 212 10.87 -1.63 9.20
N CYS A 213 11.61 -2.46 9.94
CA CYS A 213 12.23 -3.66 9.38
C CYS A 213 11.22 -4.78 9.05
N THR A 214 9.95 -4.65 9.48
CA THR A 214 8.94 -5.70 9.38
C THR A 214 7.56 -5.14 9.04
N SER A 215 6.69 -6.01 8.52
CA SER A 215 5.26 -5.75 8.25
C SER A 215 4.40 -5.64 9.52
N VAL A 216 4.97 -5.78 10.73
CA VAL A 216 4.23 -5.86 12.00
C VAL A 216 3.28 -4.67 12.20
N LEU A 217 3.65 -3.47 11.77
CA LEU A 217 2.77 -2.30 11.83
C LEU A 217 1.53 -2.44 10.93
N SER A 218 1.70 -2.99 9.73
CA SER A 218 0.57 -3.27 8.83
C SER A 218 -0.36 -4.33 9.40
N GLU A 219 0.18 -5.36 10.04
CA GLU A 219 -0.60 -6.42 10.70
C GLU A 219 -1.39 -5.88 11.89
N GLN A 220 -0.79 -5.00 12.71
CA GLN A 220 -1.49 -4.31 13.78
C GLN A 220 -2.61 -3.40 13.25
N ILE A 221 -2.39 -2.72 12.12
CA ILE A 221 -3.45 -1.92 11.45
C ILE A 221 -4.58 -2.85 10.98
N PHE A 222 -4.25 -3.94 10.30
CA PHE A 222 -5.24 -4.85 9.74
C PHE A 222 -5.97 -5.67 10.79
N SER A 223 -5.34 -5.96 11.93
CA SER A 223 -5.97 -6.58 13.10
C SER A 223 -7.03 -5.65 13.70
N SER A 224 -6.67 -4.40 14.03
CA SER A 224 -7.65 -3.41 14.52
C SER A 224 -8.75 -3.12 13.50
N ALA A 225 -8.42 -3.08 12.21
CA ALA A 225 -9.39 -2.94 11.14
C ALA A 225 -10.34 -4.15 11.08
N ARG A 226 -9.87 -5.37 11.32
CA ARG A 226 -10.72 -6.56 11.33
C ARG A 226 -11.86 -6.42 12.35
N ASP A 227 -11.60 -5.87 13.53
CA ASP A 227 -12.65 -5.70 14.55
C ASP A 227 -13.75 -4.72 14.12
N LEU A 228 -13.35 -3.63 13.47
CA LEU A 228 -14.25 -2.57 13.02
C LEU A 228 -15.13 -3.01 11.83
N PHE A 229 -14.55 -3.80 10.93
CA PHE A 229 -15.18 -4.20 9.68
C PHE A 229 -15.88 -5.56 9.72
N HIS A 230 -15.45 -6.48 10.60
CA HIS A 230 -15.87 -7.89 10.56
C HIS A 230 -16.63 -8.35 11.82
N TYR A 231 -16.17 -7.99 13.03
CA TYR A 231 -16.68 -8.61 14.27
C TYR A 231 -17.85 -7.89 14.91
N ARG A 232 -17.83 -6.55 14.94
CA ARG A 232 -18.98 -5.78 15.39
C ARG A 232 -19.84 -5.50 14.16
N ARG A 233 -21.10 -5.97 14.17
CA ARG A 233 -22.12 -5.79 13.11
C ARG A 233 -22.50 -4.32 12.85
N MET A 234 -21.57 -3.39 13.00
CA MET A 234 -21.76 -2.00 12.66
C MET A 234 -21.56 -1.89 11.15
N ARG A 235 -22.62 -1.52 10.43
CA ARG A 235 -22.61 -1.11 9.02
C ARG A 235 -21.82 0.20 8.83
N THR A 236 -20.60 0.27 9.36
CA THR A 236 -19.71 1.40 9.09
C THR A 236 -19.21 1.24 7.67
N GLY A 237 -19.64 2.16 6.80
CA GLY A 237 -19.14 2.17 5.44
C GLY A 237 -17.61 2.35 5.42
N PRO A 238 -16.93 1.91 4.35
CA PRO A 238 -15.47 1.88 4.25
C PRO A 238 -14.80 3.19 4.66
N LYS A 239 -15.36 4.32 4.22
CA LYS A 239 -14.87 5.66 4.54
C LYS A 239 -14.94 6.02 6.04
N LYS A 240 -16.04 5.66 6.72
CA LYS A 240 -16.19 5.95 8.15
C LYS A 240 -15.23 5.10 8.98
N ALA A 241 -15.04 3.86 8.57
CA ALA A 241 -14.15 2.96 9.26
C ALA A 241 -12.67 3.32 9.07
N GLU A 242 -12.29 3.80 7.87
CA GLU A 242 -10.98 4.43 7.65
C GLU A 242 -10.74 5.60 8.60
N MET A 243 -11.71 6.52 8.74
CA MET A 243 -11.60 7.66 9.66
C MET A 243 -11.43 7.23 11.11
N ILE A 244 -12.17 6.20 11.56
CA ILE A 244 -12.06 5.68 12.94
C ILE A 244 -10.68 5.08 13.18
N LEU A 245 -10.15 4.29 12.23
CA LEU A 245 -8.82 3.70 12.34
C LEU A 245 -7.71 4.76 12.36
N PHE A 246 -7.87 5.80 11.52
CA PHE A 246 -6.99 6.95 11.53
C PHE A 246 -7.00 7.64 12.90
N LEU A 247 -8.18 8.00 13.42
CA LEU A 247 -8.32 8.67 14.72
C LEU A 247 -7.77 7.82 15.87
N GLN A 248 -8.06 6.52 15.90
CA GLN A 248 -7.54 5.61 16.92
C GLN A 248 -6.00 5.63 17.00
N ARG A 249 -5.32 5.82 15.87
CA ARG A 249 -3.85 5.89 15.81
C ARG A 249 -3.32 7.30 16.00
N ALA A 250 -4.05 8.33 15.55
CA ALA A 250 -3.63 9.72 15.63
C ALA A 250 -3.82 10.33 17.03
N LEU A 251 -4.93 10.00 17.72
CA LEU A 251 -5.28 10.59 19.01
C LEU A 251 -4.20 10.40 20.10
N PRO A 252 -3.59 9.19 20.27
CA PRO A 252 -2.49 9.03 21.22
C PRO A 252 -1.26 9.86 20.87
N ILE A 253 -1.01 10.12 19.59
CA ILE A 253 0.16 10.88 19.13
C ILE A 253 0.04 12.36 19.48
N ILE A 254 -1.18 12.92 19.36
CA ILE A 254 -1.46 14.32 19.72
C ILE A 254 -1.81 14.50 21.20
N ASN A 255 -1.72 13.44 22.01
CA ASN A 255 -2.07 13.43 23.42
C ASN A 255 -3.47 14.01 23.69
N TYR A 256 -4.43 13.71 22.80
CA TYR A 256 -5.78 14.22 22.90
C TYR A 256 -6.47 13.62 24.12
N LYS A 257 -6.92 14.47 25.04
CA LYS A 257 -7.76 14.09 26.17
C LYS A 257 -9.20 14.46 25.84
N TYR A 258 -10.10 13.48 26.03
CA TYR A 258 -11.54 13.65 25.83
C TYR A 258 -12.14 14.54 26.92
#